data_AF-A0A0M9GNZ5-F1
#
_entry.id   AF-A0A0M9GNZ5-F1
#
_cell.length_a   1.000
_cell.length_b   1.000
_cell.length_c   1.000
_cell.angle_alpha   90.00
_cell.angle_beta   90.00
_cell.angle_gamma   90.00
#
_symmetry.space_group_name_H-M   'P 1'
#
loop_
_entity.id
_entity.type
_entity.pdbx_description
1 polymer ?
#
loop_
_entity_poly.entity_id
_entity_poly.type
_entity_poly.pdbx_seq_one_letter_code
_entity_poly.pdbx_strand_id
1 'polypeptide(L)'
;MEICDGLIDMMAALFNVSGRQLRSPKRDSKDVARVRQIGMYIARVTLCLNIRLIADGFARDKSTVTHACHLIEDLRDDEEFDIIITRVEAVVSAAFKHALSAKVGDNDYK
;
A
#
# COMPACT_ATOMS: atom_id res chain seq x y z
N MET A 1 -4.79 -7.14 9.67
CA MET A 1 -3.92 -5.98 9.99
C MET A 1 -2.45 -6.28 9.74
N GLU A 2 -1.93 -7.44 10.17
CA GLU A 2 -0.50 -7.81 9.99
C GLU A 2 0.08 -7.57 8.58
N ILE A 3 -0.69 -7.85 7.51
CA ILE A 3 -0.24 -7.59 6.13
C ILE A 3 -0.01 -6.10 5.86
N CYS A 4 -0.91 -5.22 6.34
CA CYS A 4 -0.74 -3.78 6.17
C CYS A 4 0.43 -3.26 7.01
N ASP A 5 0.64 -3.79 8.21
CA ASP A 5 1.79 -3.41 9.04
C ASP A 5 3.12 -3.77 8.40
N GLY A 6 3.24 -5.01 7.90
CA GLY A 6 4.43 -5.45 7.16
C GLY A 6 4.63 -4.67 5.86
N LEU A 7 3.54 -4.30 5.16
CA LEU A 7 3.63 -3.44 3.98
C LEU A 7 4.11 -2.04 4.37
N ILE A 8 3.59 -1.45 5.44
CA ILE A 8 4.03 -0.14 5.92
C ILE A 8 5.52 -0.15 6.29
N ASP A 9 6.02 -1.23 6.92
CA ASP A 9 7.45 -1.37 7.22
C ASP A 9 8.29 -1.44 5.94
N MET A 10 7.81 -2.17 4.93
CA MET A 10 8.46 -2.24 3.63
C MET A 10 8.48 -0.88 2.92
N MET A 11 7.36 -0.16 2.93
CA MET A 11 7.27 1.18 2.34
C MET A 11 8.18 2.18 3.08
N ALA A 12 8.25 2.10 4.40
CA ALA A 12 9.16 2.92 5.20
C ALA A 12 10.63 2.69 4.80
N ALA A 13 11.02 1.43 4.61
CA ALA A 13 12.37 1.06 4.20
C ALA A 13 12.68 1.48 2.75
N LEU A 14 11.77 1.22 1.79
CA LEU A 14 11.97 1.51 0.37
C LEU A 14 12.08 3.01 0.08
N PHE A 15 11.30 3.83 0.79
CA PHE A 15 11.24 5.28 0.57
C PHE A 15 12.02 6.09 1.62
N ASN A 16 12.74 5.43 2.52
CA ASN A 16 13.50 6.05 3.60
C ASN A 16 12.68 7.06 4.42
N VAL A 17 11.47 6.67 4.81
CA VAL A 17 10.57 7.47 5.67
C VAL A 17 10.28 6.76 6.98
N SER A 18 9.83 7.51 8.00
CA SER A 18 9.47 6.89 9.27
C SER A 18 8.19 6.06 9.17
N GLY A 19 8.26 4.76 9.48
CA GLY A 19 7.07 3.92 9.62
C GLY A 19 6.08 4.44 10.68
N ARG A 20 6.57 5.15 11.70
CA ARG A 20 5.71 5.82 12.68
C ARG A 20 4.89 6.95 12.04
N GLN A 21 5.50 7.73 11.14
CA GLN A 21 4.79 8.76 10.40
C GLN A 21 3.79 8.13 9.43
N LEU A 22 4.15 7.05 8.73
CA LEU A 22 3.20 6.34 7.86
C LEU A 22 1.95 5.83 8.61
N ARG A 23 2.10 5.32 9.84
CA ARG A 23 0.98 4.93 10.72
C ARG A 23 0.26 6.10 11.42
N SER A 24 0.85 7.29 11.40
CA SER A 24 0.28 8.46 12.08
C SER A 24 -1.07 8.83 11.47
N PRO A 25 -2.12 9.05 12.28
CA PRO A 25 -3.38 9.55 11.78
C PRO A 25 -3.30 11.02 11.35
N LYS A 26 -2.21 11.73 11.68
CA LYS A 26 -2.04 13.14 11.34
C LYS A 26 -1.61 13.32 9.89
N ARG A 27 -1.81 14.54 9.39
CA ARG A 27 -1.23 14.99 8.11
C ARG A 27 0.24 15.31 8.34
N ASP A 28 1.13 14.45 7.84
CA ASP A 28 2.57 14.67 7.85
C ASP A 28 3.01 15.46 6.60
N SER A 29 4.33 15.49 6.33
CA SER A 29 4.88 16.09 5.12
C SER A 29 4.26 15.49 3.85
N LYS A 30 4.34 16.24 2.75
CA LYS A 30 3.84 15.80 1.44
C LYS A 30 4.46 14.46 1.02
N ASP A 31 5.74 14.27 1.31
CA ASP A 31 6.46 13.04 0.94
C ASP A 31 5.94 11.82 1.70
N VAL A 32 5.76 11.94 3.03
CA VAL A 32 5.15 10.86 3.83
C VAL A 32 3.73 10.58 3.37
N ALA A 33 2.96 11.62 3.04
CA ALA A 33 1.62 11.44 2.48
C ALA A 33 1.65 10.66 1.16
N ARG A 34 2.58 10.99 0.25
CA ARG A 34 2.74 10.28 -1.02
C ARG A 34 3.11 8.81 -0.81
N VAL A 35 4.08 8.52 0.06
CA VAL A 35 4.48 7.12 0.35
C VAL A 35 3.31 6.33 0.93
N ARG A 36 2.49 6.94 1.79
CA ARG A 36 1.28 6.30 2.32
C ARG A 36 0.26 6.01 1.22
N GLN A 37 0.04 6.94 0.29
CA GLN A 37 -0.85 6.74 -0.85
C GLN A 37 -0.35 5.62 -1.77
N ILE A 38 0.96 5.56 -2.03
CA ILE A 38 1.57 4.43 -2.76
C ILE A 38 1.32 3.13 -2.01
N GLY A 39 1.52 3.08 -0.68
CA GLY A 39 1.26 1.89 0.12
C GLY A 39 -0.18 1.39 0.01
N MET A 40 -1.16 2.30 0.02
CA MET A 40 -2.58 1.95 -0.19
C MET A 40 -2.85 1.42 -1.59
N TYR A 41 -2.25 2.04 -2.61
CA TYR A 41 -2.35 1.60 -4.00
C TYR A 41 -1.80 0.17 -4.16
N ILE A 42 -0.58 -0.08 -3.70
CA ILE A 42 0.09 -1.38 -3.75
C ILE A 42 -0.72 -2.46 -3.01
N ALA A 43 -1.27 -2.13 -1.84
CA ALA A 43 -2.16 -3.02 -1.11
C ALA A 43 -3.39 -3.42 -1.94
N ARG A 44 -3.91 -2.49 -2.76
CA ARG A 44 -5.07 -2.71 -3.62
C ARG A 44 -4.71 -3.53 -4.87
N VAL A 45 -3.66 -3.16 -5.60
CA VAL A 45 -3.37 -3.74 -6.92
C VAL A 45 -2.47 -4.97 -6.86
N THR A 46 -1.49 -4.99 -5.96
CA THR A 46 -0.52 -6.10 -5.85
C THR A 46 -1.01 -7.19 -4.90
N LEU A 47 -1.58 -6.78 -3.76
CA LEU A 47 -2.04 -7.73 -2.72
C LEU A 47 -3.54 -8.03 -2.81
N CYS A 48 -4.26 -7.41 -3.75
CA CYS A 48 -5.69 -7.59 -3.98
C CYS A 48 -6.55 -7.39 -2.72
N LEU A 49 -6.12 -6.57 -1.77
CA LEU A 49 -6.89 -6.31 -0.55
C LEU A 49 -8.13 -5.48 -0.88
N ASN A 50 -9.22 -5.71 -0.14
CA ASN A 50 -10.40 -4.88 -0.25
C ASN A 50 -10.18 -3.52 0.44
N ILE A 51 -10.89 -2.48 -0.04
CA ILE A 51 -10.76 -1.10 0.44
C ILE A 51 -10.97 -0.98 1.95
N ARG A 52 -11.86 -1.78 2.55
CA ARG A 52 -12.12 -1.75 4.00
C ARG A 52 -10.91 -2.22 4.79
N LEU A 53 -10.28 -3.32 4.41
CA LEU A 53 -9.07 -3.83 5.07
C LEU A 53 -7.91 -2.85 4.96
N ILE A 54 -7.76 -2.18 3.82
CA ILE A 54 -6.72 -1.16 3.62
C ILE A 54 -7.02 0.06 4.51
N ALA A 55 -8.26 0.53 4.51
CA ALA A 55 -8.71 1.65 5.35
C ALA A 55 -8.42 1.38 6.83
N ASP A 56 -8.81 0.20 7.32
CA ASP A 56 -8.56 -0.21 8.70
C ASP A 56 -7.06 -0.34 8.99
N GLY A 57 -6.29 -0.97 8.08
CA GLY A 57 -4.85 -1.19 8.24
C GLY A 57 -3.99 0.07 8.19
N PHE A 58 -4.41 1.10 7.46
CA PHE A 58 -3.72 2.39 7.38
C PHE A 58 -4.33 3.47 8.29
N ALA A 59 -5.34 3.12 9.09
CA ALA A 59 -6.11 4.06 9.92
C ALA A 59 -6.64 5.28 9.13
N ARG A 60 -7.34 4.99 8.02
CA ARG A 60 -7.91 5.98 7.11
C ARG A 60 -9.34 5.64 6.71
N ASP A 61 -10.04 6.64 6.18
CA ASP A 61 -11.36 6.44 5.58
C ASP A 61 -11.26 5.73 4.23
N LYS A 62 -12.30 4.96 3.88
CA LYS A 62 -12.39 4.27 2.58
C LYS A 62 -12.24 5.22 1.39
N SER A 63 -12.80 6.43 1.50
CA SER A 63 -12.67 7.47 0.46
C SER A 63 -11.23 7.93 0.28
N THR A 64 -10.42 7.92 1.34
CA THR A 64 -8.99 8.25 1.27
C THR A 64 -8.23 7.18 0.50
N VAL A 65 -8.56 5.89 0.70
CA VAL A 65 -7.98 4.78 -0.05
C VAL A 65 -8.36 4.88 -1.53
N THR A 66 -9.65 5.09 -1.84
CA THR A 66 -10.10 5.29 -3.23
C THR A 66 -9.39 6.47 -3.89
N HIS A 67 -9.28 7.60 -3.18
CA HIS A 67 -8.57 8.76 -3.67
C HIS A 67 -7.08 8.47 -3.93
N ALA A 68 -6.42 7.74 -3.02
CA ALA A 68 -5.04 7.32 -3.21
C ALA A 68 -4.90 6.44 -4.46
N CYS A 69 -5.80 5.49 -4.68
CA CYS A 69 -5.72 4.64 -5.87
C CYS A 69 -5.82 5.45 -7.17
N HIS A 70 -6.82 6.34 -7.29
CA HIS A 70 -6.95 7.19 -8.48
C HIS A 70 -5.73 8.10 -8.66
N LEU A 71 -5.27 8.73 -7.58
CA LEU A 71 -4.11 9.62 -7.65
C LEU A 71 -2.85 8.89 -8.11
N ILE A 72 -2.60 7.67 -7.63
CA ILE A 72 -1.42 6.91 -8.05
C ILE A 72 -1.56 6.43 -9.50
N GLU A 73 -2.75 6.01 -9.94
CA GLU A 73 -2.99 5.69 -11.36
C GLU A 73 -2.72 6.91 -12.27
N ASP A 74 -3.25 8.09 -11.92
CA ASP A 74 -3.01 9.32 -12.70
C ASP A 74 -1.52 9.69 -12.77
N LEU A 75 -0.73 9.34 -11.74
CA LEU A 75 0.71 9.60 -11.72
C LEU A 75 1.51 8.57 -12.52
N ARG A 76 0.96 7.39 -12.80
CA ARG A 76 1.62 6.36 -13.63
C ARG A 76 1.65 6.73 -15.12
N ASP A 77 0.97 7.81 -15.53
CA ASP A 77 1.17 8.40 -16.85
C ASP A 77 2.59 8.97 -17.04
N ASP A 78 3.32 9.23 -15.94
CA ASP A 78 4.74 9.57 -15.97
C ASP A 78 5.60 8.30 -15.94
N GLU A 79 6.45 8.12 -16.97
CA GLU A 79 7.26 6.91 -17.16
C GLU A 79 8.25 6.66 -16.01
N GLU A 80 8.88 7.72 -15.48
CA GLU A 80 9.84 7.59 -14.39
C GLU A 80 9.14 7.11 -13.11
N PHE A 81 7.99 7.69 -12.81
CA PHE A 81 7.15 7.26 -11.70
C PHE A 81 6.64 5.82 -11.88
N ASP A 82 6.16 5.45 -13.07
CA ASP A 82 5.67 4.10 -13.36
C ASP A 82 6.76 3.02 -13.16
N ILE A 83 7.99 3.30 -13.59
CA ILE A 83 9.13 2.40 -13.36
C ILE A 83 9.38 2.19 -11.86
N ILE A 84 9.28 3.25 -11.06
CA ILE A 84 9.45 3.16 -9.60
C ILE A 84 8.34 2.30 -9.00
N ILE A 85 7.08 2.56 -9.36
CA ILE A 85 5.93 1.80 -8.84
C ILE A 85 6.01 0.33 -9.24
N THR A 86 6.32 0.04 -10.50
CA THR A 86 6.50 -1.34 -11.00
C THR A 86 7.56 -2.11 -10.20
N ARG A 87 8.66 -1.45 -9.81
CA ARG A 87 9.69 -2.07 -8.95
C ARG A 87 9.17 -2.35 -7.54
N VAL A 88 8.40 -1.43 -6.96
CA VAL A 88 7.78 -1.63 -5.64
C VAL A 88 6.79 -2.79 -5.68
N GLU A 89 5.95 -2.87 -6.73
CA GLU A 89 5.02 -3.99 -6.96
C GLU A 89 5.76 -5.33 -7.01
N ALA A 90 6.87 -5.40 -7.74
CA ALA A 90 7.67 -6.62 -7.84
C ALA A 90 8.27 -7.05 -6.49
N VAL A 91 8.83 -6.11 -5.72
CA VAL A 91 9.41 -6.38 -4.40
C VAL A 91 8.33 -6.86 -3.42
N VAL A 92 7.18 -6.19 -3.39
CA VAL A 92 6.05 -6.55 -2.51
C VAL A 92 5.48 -7.91 -2.90
N SER A 93 5.27 -8.16 -4.19
CA SER A 93 4.79 -9.46 -4.69
C SER A 93 5.72 -10.61 -4.26
N ALA A 94 7.04 -10.42 -4.38
CA ALA A 94 8.02 -11.41 -3.95
C ALA A 94 7.99 -11.64 -2.43
N ALA A 95 7.92 -10.57 -1.64
CA ALA A 95 7.96 -10.66 -0.18
C ALA A 95 6.69 -11.28 0.43
N PHE A 96 5.52 -11.00 -0.15
CA PHE A 96 4.24 -11.50 0.36
C PHE A 96 3.78 -12.81 -0.29
N LYS A 97 4.58 -13.39 -1.20
CA LYS A 97 4.25 -14.62 -1.95
C LYS A 97 3.76 -15.76 -1.04
N HIS A 98 4.45 -16.00 0.08
CA HIS A 98 4.08 -17.07 1.03
C HIS A 98 2.88 -16.71 1.91
N ALA A 99 2.72 -15.43 2.27
CA ALA A 99 1.57 -14.95 3.04
C ALA A 99 0.26 -15.00 2.22
N LEU A 100 0.36 -14.82 0.90
CA LEU A 100 -0.77 -14.92 -0.04
C LEU A 100 -1.13 -16.38 -0.32
N SER A 101 -0.14 -17.28 -0.49
CA SER A 101 -0.41 -18.71 -0.68
C SER A 101 -1.10 -19.37 0.51
N ALA A 102 -0.82 -18.92 1.74
CA ALA A 102 -1.51 -19.41 2.93
C ALA A 102 -3.01 -19.02 3.00
N LYS A 103 -3.44 -17.97 2.27
CA LYS A 103 -4.84 -17.51 2.24
C LYS A 103 -5.67 -18.07 1.09
N VAL A 104 -5.06 -18.63 0.06
CA VAL A 104 -5.79 -19.33 -1.02
C VAL A 104 -6.43 -20.63 -0.52
N GLY A 105 -5.96 -21.17 0.61
CA GLY A 105 -6.55 -22.34 1.27
C GLY A 105 -7.76 -22.04 2.18
N ASP A 106 -8.07 -20.78 2.44
CA ASP A 106 -9.17 -20.36 3.32
C ASP A 106 -10.08 -19.39 2.55
N ASN A 107 -10.91 -19.98 1.69
CA ASN A 107 -11.87 -19.27 0.85
C ASN A 107 -13.03 -18.74 1.70
N ASP A 108 -13.12 -17.41 1.88
CA ASP A 108 -14.41 -16.72 2.13
C ASP A 108 -14.28 -15.21 1.89
N TYR A 109 -14.48 -14.78 0.63
CA TYR A 109 -15.10 -13.48 0.37
C TYR A 109 -16.61 -13.72 0.22
N LYS A 110 -17.30 -13.73 1.37
CA LYS A 110 -18.74 -13.42 1.47
C LYS A 110 -18.91 -12.05 2.11
#